data_AF-A0A067P8W3-F1
#
_entry.id   AF-A0A067P8W3-F1
#
_cell.length_a   1.000
_cell.length_b   1.000
_cell.length_c   1.000
_cell.angle_alpha   90.00
_cell.angle_beta   90.00
_cell.angle_gamma   90.00
#
_symmetry.space_group_name_H-M   'P 1'
#
loop_
_entity.id
_entity.type
_entity.pdbx_description
1 polymer ?
#
loop_
_entity_poly.entity_id
_entity_poly.type
_entity_poly.pdbx_seq_one_letter_code
_entity_poly.pdbx_strand_id
1 'polypeptide(L)'
;KGPICTAQSVLEQMGDVGVALTTLVIASHTFIILVLRWHTPARISIKSLSIPVPAIVLSLIWLFITLAIAIPAGLHQNNPDKPYFSRTGYWCWINESYPKERIGLEYFWLWAAAFIQIILYVFLALVLRGLVVVENGRFGWASKSKSSEQRDDYSYDSDGAREARDEAARVANRTAMQMLFYPLVYIITIFPISIARWVSFSGTAIPSAATMFADIMFCSSGFLNVLLYTITRPGVVRGSPQAPPPS
;
A
#
# COMPACT_ATOMS: atom_id res chain seq x y z
N LYS A 1 27.31 -18.34 -0.73
CA LYS A 1 27.16 -18.66 0.72
C LYS A 1 28.06 -17.71 1.50
N GLY A 2 27.60 -17.19 2.63
CA GLY A 2 28.39 -16.30 3.49
C GLY A 2 27.50 -15.30 4.23
N PRO A 3 27.98 -14.71 5.34
CA PRO A 3 27.17 -13.85 6.20
C PRO A 3 26.64 -12.61 5.47
N ILE A 4 27.43 -12.03 4.55
CA ILE A 4 27.03 -10.87 3.75
C ILE A 4 25.87 -11.23 2.80
N CYS A 5 25.94 -12.40 2.18
CA CYS A 5 24.91 -12.88 1.25
C CYS A 5 23.59 -13.17 1.98
N THR A 6 23.68 -13.75 3.17
CA THR A 6 22.52 -13.95 4.05
C THR A 6 21.92 -12.61 4.47
N ALA A 7 22.75 -11.67 4.95
CA ALA A 7 22.28 -10.35 5.36
C ALA A 7 21.59 -9.60 4.21
N GLN A 8 22.17 -9.64 3.01
CA GLN A 8 21.55 -9.07 1.81
C GLN A 8 20.17 -9.70 1.55
N SER A 9 20.09 -11.04 1.50
CA SER A 9 18.84 -11.73 1.18
C SER A 9 17.73 -11.43 2.20
N VAL A 10 18.10 -11.34 3.49
CA VAL A 10 17.18 -10.98 4.57
C VAL A 10 16.67 -9.55 4.41
N LEU A 11 17.56 -8.61 4.12
CA LEU A 11 17.18 -7.20 3.90
C LEU A 11 16.30 -7.03 2.66
N GLU A 12 16.60 -7.75 1.59
CA GLU A 12 15.80 -7.76 0.35
C GLU A 12 14.39 -8.26 0.64
N GLN A 13 14.26 -9.48 1.19
CA GLN A 13 12.97 -10.08 1.51
C GLN A 13 12.16 -9.24 2.50
N MET A 14 12.81 -8.69 3.52
CA MET A 14 12.17 -7.80 4.51
C MET A 14 11.65 -6.51 3.88
N GLY A 15 12.42 -5.91 2.97
CA GLY A 15 12.04 -4.70 2.25
C GLY A 15 10.86 -4.93 1.32
N ASP A 16 10.92 -5.97 0.50
CA ASP A 16 9.94 -6.25 -0.55
C ASP A 16 8.57 -6.64 0.02
N VAL A 17 8.57 -7.55 0.99
CA VAL A 17 7.34 -7.97 1.67
C VAL A 17 6.81 -6.85 2.56
N GLY A 18 7.69 -6.10 3.21
CA GLY A 18 7.33 -4.94 4.03
C GLY A 18 6.61 -3.85 3.24
N VAL A 19 7.15 -3.46 2.08
CA VAL A 19 6.51 -2.45 1.23
C VAL A 19 5.19 -2.94 0.67
N ALA A 20 5.09 -4.21 0.26
CA ALA A 20 3.85 -4.79 -0.25
C ALA A 20 2.73 -4.77 0.80
N LEU A 21 3.00 -5.27 2.01
CA LEU A 21 2.01 -5.34 3.09
C LEU A 21 1.59 -3.96 3.59
N THR A 22 2.54 -3.05 3.79
CA THR A 22 2.23 -1.69 4.25
C THR A 22 1.42 -0.92 3.21
N THR A 23 1.76 -1.04 1.92
CA THR A 23 1.00 -0.43 0.82
C THR A 23 -0.43 -0.97 0.76
N LEU A 24 -0.61 -2.29 0.89
CA LEU A 24 -1.93 -2.92 0.96
C LEU A 24 -2.78 -2.37 2.10
N VAL A 25 -2.21 -2.23 3.28
CA VAL A 25 -2.93 -1.70 4.45
C VAL A 25 -3.30 -0.24 4.23
N ILE A 26 -2.38 0.59 3.75
CA ILE A 26 -2.65 2.00 3.45
C ILE A 26 -3.79 2.11 2.43
N ALA A 27 -3.72 1.35 1.33
CA ALA A 27 -4.73 1.35 0.29
C ALA A 27 -6.10 0.93 0.81
N SER A 28 -6.16 -0.15 1.59
CA SER A 28 -7.39 -0.69 2.16
C SER A 28 -8.01 0.29 3.16
N HIS A 29 -7.18 0.88 4.03
CA HIS A 29 -7.60 1.88 5.00
C HIS A 29 -8.16 3.14 4.32
N THR A 30 -7.44 3.65 3.33
CA THR A 30 -7.88 4.79 2.52
C THR A 30 -9.19 4.48 1.80
N PHE A 31 -9.34 3.28 1.23
CA PHE A 31 -10.59 2.86 0.61
C PHE A 31 -11.77 2.83 1.60
N ILE A 32 -11.58 2.27 2.79
CA ILE A 32 -12.60 2.22 3.85
C ILE A 32 -13.06 3.63 4.25
N ILE A 33 -12.10 4.55 4.45
CA ILE A 33 -12.41 5.92 4.86
C ILE A 33 -13.09 6.71 3.73
N LEU A 34 -12.65 6.56 2.48
CA LEU A 34 -13.13 7.39 1.39
C LEU A 34 -14.42 6.87 0.76
N VAL A 35 -14.49 5.55 0.53
CA VAL A 35 -15.58 4.92 -0.20
C VAL A 35 -16.67 4.46 0.77
N LEU A 36 -16.30 3.75 1.83
CA LEU A 36 -17.28 3.28 2.82
C LEU A 36 -17.64 4.37 3.85
N ARG A 37 -16.89 5.48 3.89
CA ARG A 37 -17.03 6.56 4.88
C ARG A 37 -17.02 6.05 6.32
N TRP A 38 -16.36 4.92 6.54
CA TRP A 38 -16.33 4.29 7.85
C TRP A 38 -15.20 4.89 8.67
N HIS A 39 -15.55 5.48 9.81
CA HIS A 39 -14.58 6.04 10.73
C HIS A 39 -13.89 4.91 11.50
N THR A 40 -12.63 4.65 11.17
CA THR A 40 -11.80 3.72 11.92
C THR A 40 -11.37 4.34 13.25
N PRO A 41 -11.46 3.63 14.38
CA PRO A 41 -11.00 4.14 15.66
C PRO A 41 -9.49 4.39 15.62
N ALA A 42 -9.04 5.56 16.05
CA ALA A 42 -7.61 5.91 16.08
C ALA A 42 -6.83 5.12 17.14
N ARG A 43 -7.53 4.70 18.21
CA ARG A 43 -6.95 3.96 19.34
C ARG A 43 -7.92 2.88 19.81
N ILE A 44 -7.37 1.78 20.30
CA ILE A 44 -8.12 0.74 21.01
C ILE A 44 -7.71 0.86 22.49
N SER A 45 -8.70 0.94 23.37
CA SER A 45 -8.48 0.97 24.81
C SER A 45 -8.73 -0.43 25.37
N ILE A 46 -7.66 -1.12 25.77
CA ILE A 46 -7.76 -2.39 26.50
C ILE A 46 -7.33 -2.08 27.93
N LYS A 47 -8.30 -1.95 28.84
CA LYS A 47 -8.07 -1.56 30.25
C LYS A 47 -7.37 -0.19 30.35
N SER A 48 -6.31 -0.09 31.16
CA SER A 48 -5.57 1.15 31.46
C SER A 48 -4.59 1.60 30.36
N LEU A 49 -4.50 0.89 29.23
CA LEU A 49 -3.55 1.17 28.15
C LEU A 49 -4.28 1.52 26.85
N SER A 50 -3.97 2.70 26.29
CA SER A 50 -4.50 3.18 25.01
C SER A 50 -3.46 2.99 23.92
N ILE A 51 -3.67 2.03 23.02
CA ILE A 51 -2.70 1.70 21.96
C ILE A 51 -3.21 2.27 20.62
N PRO A 52 -2.37 2.99 19.84
CA PRO A 52 -2.74 3.44 18.51
C PRO A 52 -2.86 2.25 17.55
N VAL A 53 -3.97 2.19 16.80
CA VAL A 53 -4.23 1.10 15.83
C VAL A 53 -3.08 0.89 14.83
N PRO A 54 -2.46 1.95 14.27
CA PRO A 54 -1.32 1.77 13.37
C PRO A 54 -0.14 1.01 13.99
N ALA A 55 0.11 1.14 15.29
CA ALA A 55 1.20 0.43 15.95
C ALA A 55 0.93 -1.08 16.04
N ILE A 56 -0.33 -1.46 16.27
CA ILE A 56 -0.75 -2.88 16.32
C ILE A 56 -0.55 -3.50 14.93
N VAL A 57 -1.05 -2.84 13.89
CA VAL A 57 -0.91 -3.27 12.50
C VAL A 57 0.56 -3.44 12.12
N LEU A 58 1.41 -2.44 12.40
CA LEU A 58 2.83 -2.52 12.10
C LEU A 58 3.51 -3.66 12.86
N SER A 59 3.16 -3.87 14.13
CA SER A 59 3.69 -4.98 14.93
C SER A 59 3.32 -6.34 14.34
N LEU A 60 2.10 -6.50 13.82
CA LEU A 60 1.67 -7.72 13.14
C LEU A 60 2.41 -7.95 11.82
N ILE A 61 2.64 -6.89 11.03
CA ILE A 61 3.43 -6.95 9.79
C ILE A 61 4.87 -7.37 10.10
N TRP A 62 5.52 -6.72 11.06
CA TRP A 62 6.89 -7.05 11.46
C TRP A 62 7.01 -8.46 12.02
N LEU A 63 6.03 -8.91 12.82
CA LEU A 63 5.97 -10.29 13.31
C LEU A 63 5.86 -11.27 12.14
N PHE A 64 4.97 -11.01 11.19
CA PHE A 64 4.80 -11.84 10.01
C PHE A 64 6.10 -11.94 9.18
N ILE A 65 6.73 -10.80 8.86
CA ILE A 65 7.99 -10.76 8.08
C ILE A 65 9.10 -11.53 8.79
N THR A 66 9.24 -11.31 10.11
CA THR A 66 10.26 -12.00 10.91
C THR A 66 10.05 -13.52 10.88
N LEU A 67 8.81 -13.99 11.06
CA LEU A 67 8.48 -15.41 11.00
C LEU A 67 8.67 -15.99 9.59
N ALA A 68 8.27 -15.25 8.55
CA ALA A 68 8.41 -15.65 7.15
C ALA A 68 9.87 -15.84 6.73
N ILE A 69 10.80 -15.10 7.33
CA ILE A 69 12.25 -15.24 7.11
C ILE A 69 12.84 -16.32 8.01
N ALA A 70 12.53 -16.30 9.31
CA ALA A 70 13.16 -17.16 10.31
C ALA A 70 12.77 -18.64 10.18
N ILE A 71 11.49 -18.94 9.89
CA ILE A 71 11.01 -20.32 9.84
C ILE A 71 11.70 -21.11 8.71
N PRO A 72 11.68 -20.67 7.44
CA PRO A 72 12.33 -21.43 6.35
C PRO A 72 13.85 -21.47 6.50
N ALA A 73 14.46 -20.37 6.96
CA ALA A 73 15.90 -20.34 7.21
C ALA A 73 16.32 -21.36 8.29
N GLY A 74 15.53 -21.51 9.36
CA GLY A 74 15.75 -22.50 10.41
C GLY A 74 15.49 -23.94 9.94
N LEU A 75 14.42 -24.17 9.17
CA LEU A 75 14.08 -25.50 8.64
C LEU A 75 15.15 -26.04 7.67
N HIS A 76 15.83 -25.16 6.94
CA HIS A 76 16.83 -25.53 5.94
C HIS A 76 18.28 -25.29 6.39
N GLN A 77 18.52 -24.96 7.66
CA GLN A 77 19.87 -24.72 8.20
C GLN A 77 20.77 -25.95 8.09
N ASN A 78 20.20 -27.16 8.19
CA ASN A 78 20.93 -28.42 8.22
C ASN A 78 21.22 -29.02 6.83
N ASN A 79 20.89 -28.32 5.74
CA ASN A 79 21.12 -28.80 4.38
C ASN A 79 22.37 -28.15 3.77
N PRO A 80 23.58 -28.74 3.95
CA PRO A 80 24.82 -28.16 3.44
C PRO A 80 24.85 -28.08 1.91
N ASP A 81 24.20 -29.00 1.19
CA ASP A 81 24.19 -29.01 -0.27
C ASP A 81 23.29 -27.92 -0.87
N LYS A 82 22.20 -27.58 -0.16
CA LYS A 82 21.16 -26.64 -0.60
C LYS A 82 20.92 -25.58 0.47
N PRO A 83 21.82 -24.59 0.60
CA PRO A 83 21.61 -23.50 1.56
C PRO A 83 20.32 -22.76 1.20
N TYR A 84 19.58 -22.30 2.20
CA TYR A 84 18.37 -21.51 1.95
C TYR A 84 18.66 -20.21 1.19
N PHE A 85 19.69 -19.47 1.60
CA PHE A 85 20.18 -18.29 0.90
C PHE A 85 21.39 -18.62 0.03
N SER A 86 21.28 -18.36 -1.26
CA SER A 86 22.35 -18.58 -2.23
C SER A 86 22.43 -17.44 -3.24
N ARG A 87 23.52 -17.40 -4.01
CA ARG A 87 23.68 -16.42 -5.08
C ARG A 87 22.84 -16.88 -6.27
N THR A 88 21.89 -16.08 -6.71
CA THR A 88 20.95 -16.41 -7.78
C THR A 88 21.17 -15.40 -8.91
N GLY A 89 22.15 -15.69 -9.76
CA GLY A 89 22.64 -14.72 -10.75
C GLY A 89 23.48 -13.62 -10.09
N TYR A 90 22.94 -12.40 -10.04
CA TYR A 90 23.71 -11.20 -9.67
C TYR A 90 23.61 -10.80 -8.19
N TRP A 91 22.57 -11.21 -7.48
CA TRP A 91 22.33 -10.92 -6.06
C TRP A 91 22.21 -12.21 -5.23
N CYS A 92 22.04 -12.02 -3.93
CA CYS A 92 21.77 -13.09 -2.98
C CYS A 92 20.28 -13.16 -2.69
N TRP A 93 19.68 -14.32 -2.95
CA TRP A 93 18.25 -14.55 -2.78
C TRP A 93 17.99 -15.94 -2.16
N ILE A 94 16.73 -16.24 -1.90
CA ILE A 94 16.26 -17.61 -1.61
C ILE A 94 16.69 -18.53 -2.76
N ASN A 95 17.20 -19.72 -2.47
CA ASN A 95 17.76 -20.64 -3.46
C ASN A 95 16.73 -21.15 -4.48
N GLU A 96 17.16 -21.38 -5.73
CA GLU A 96 16.34 -21.90 -6.84
C GLU A 96 15.77 -23.29 -6.56
N SER A 97 16.40 -24.03 -5.64
CA SER A 97 15.91 -25.32 -5.15
C SER A 97 14.59 -25.24 -4.37
N TYR A 98 14.18 -24.04 -3.94
CA TYR A 98 13.00 -23.78 -3.10
C TYR A 98 12.01 -22.84 -3.81
N PRO A 99 11.41 -23.25 -4.94
CA PRO A 99 10.51 -22.40 -5.72
C PRO A 99 9.19 -22.11 -5.00
N LYS A 100 8.71 -23.01 -4.14
CA LYS A 100 7.46 -22.84 -3.40
C LYS A 100 7.57 -21.71 -2.38
N GLU A 101 8.72 -21.65 -1.71
CA GLU A 101 9.07 -20.68 -0.70
C GLU A 101 9.24 -19.29 -1.34
N ARG A 102 9.92 -19.20 -2.48
CA ARG A 102 10.02 -17.97 -3.27
C ARG A 102 8.66 -17.41 -3.66
N ILE A 103 7.81 -18.26 -4.24
CA ILE A 103 6.48 -17.83 -4.69
C ILE A 103 5.61 -17.42 -3.49
N GLY A 104 5.58 -18.24 -2.44
CA GLY A 104 4.68 -18.02 -1.30
C GLY A 104 5.08 -16.88 -0.37
N LEU A 105 6.38 -16.67 -0.15
CA LEU A 105 6.87 -15.73 0.87
C LEU A 105 7.25 -14.36 0.33
N GLU A 106 7.37 -14.21 -0.99
CA GLU A 106 7.77 -12.96 -1.62
C GLU A 106 6.81 -12.60 -2.77
N TYR A 107 6.83 -13.35 -3.87
CA TYR A 107 6.10 -12.97 -5.09
C TYR A 107 4.58 -12.91 -4.90
N PHE A 108 4.01 -13.80 -4.10
CA PHE A 108 2.58 -13.80 -3.79
C PHE A 108 2.15 -12.46 -3.18
N TRP A 109 2.87 -11.97 -2.16
CA TRP A 109 2.53 -10.72 -1.49
C TRP A 109 2.74 -9.51 -2.39
N LEU A 110 3.81 -9.52 -3.17
CA LEU A 110 4.14 -8.49 -4.14
C LEU A 110 3.04 -8.34 -5.20
N TRP A 111 2.60 -9.45 -5.81
CA TRP A 111 1.54 -9.42 -6.83
C TRP A 111 0.15 -9.23 -6.25
N ALA A 112 -0.15 -9.81 -5.08
CA ALA A 112 -1.42 -9.56 -4.40
C ALA A 112 -1.57 -8.07 -4.05
N ALA A 113 -0.49 -7.43 -3.59
CA ALA A 113 -0.45 -6.00 -3.36
C ALA A 113 -0.76 -5.21 -4.62
N ALA A 114 -0.06 -5.50 -5.73
CA ALA A 114 -0.28 -4.81 -6.99
C ALA A 114 -1.72 -5.00 -7.52
N PHE A 115 -2.25 -6.22 -7.48
CA PHE A 115 -3.58 -6.54 -7.98
C PHE A 115 -4.70 -5.87 -7.16
N ILE A 116 -4.66 -6.02 -5.83
CA ILE A 116 -5.63 -5.36 -4.94
C ILE A 116 -5.53 -3.85 -5.10
N GLN A 117 -4.31 -3.31 -5.24
CA GLN A 117 -4.10 -1.89 -5.43
C GLN A 117 -4.77 -1.37 -6.72
N ILE A 118 -4.65 -2.09 -7.83
CA ILE A 118 -5.32 -1.77 -9.10
C ILE A 118 -6.83 -1.78 -8.92
N ILE A 119 -7.39 -2.82 -8.28
CA ILE A 119 -8.83 -2.91 -8.02
C ILE A 119 -9.31 -1.70 -7.23
N LEU A 120 -8.69 -1.44 -6.08
CA LEU A 120 -9.07 -0.32 -5.21
C LEU A 120 -8.97 1.02 -5.95
N TYR A 121 -7.95 1.20 -6.81
CA TYR A 121 -7.78 2.40 -7.61
C TYR A 121 -8.90 2.58 -8.65
N VAL A 122 -9.25 1.51 -9.38
CA VAL A 122 -10.34 1.52 -10.36
C VAL A 122 -11.66 1.86 -9.66
N PHE A 123 -11.95 1.20 -8.52
CA PHE A 123 -13.16 1.50 -7.74
C PHE A 123 -13.20 2.95 -7.26
N LEU A 124 -12.10 3.46 -6.74
CA LEU A 124 -12.01 4.86 -6.32
C LEU A 124 -12.25 5.81 -7.49
N ALA A 125 -11.67 5.54 -8.67
CA ALA A 125 -11.93 6.34 -9.86
C ALA A 125 -13.40 6.32 -10.30
N LEU A 126 -14.10 5.19 -10.17
CA LEU A 126 -15.53 5.08 -10.47
C LEU A 126 -16.40 5.89 -9.49
N VAL A 127 -16.06 5.88 -8.20
CA VAL A 127 -16.73 6.68 -7.17
C VAL A 127 -16.48 8.18 -7.38
N LEU A 128 -15.23 8.56 -7.69
CA LEU A 128 -14.84 9.95 -7.96
C LEU A 128 -15.52 10.54 -9.20
N ARG A 129 -15.75 9.72 -10.23
CA ARG A 129 -16.50 10.11 -11.43
C ARG A 129 -18.01 10.19 -11.20
N GLY A 130 -18.48 9.87 -9.99
CA GLY A 130 -19.91 9.84 -9.67
C GLY A 130 -20.67 8.74 -10.41
N LEU A 131 -19.99 7.72 -10.95
CA LEU A 131 -20.63 6.57 -11.61
C LEU A 131 -21.15 5.56 -10.59
N VAL A 132 -20.52 5.50 -9.42
CA VAL A 132 -20.91 4.66 -8.29
C VAL A 132 -21.25 5.56 -7.11
N VAL A 133 -22.50 5.50 -6.67
CA VAL A 133 -22.98 6.20 -5.47
C VAL A 133 -22.99 5.20 -4.33
N VAL A 134 -22.25 5.51 -3.26
CA VAL A 134 -22.26 4.71 -2.03
C VAL A 134 -23.17 5.39 -1.02
N GLU A 135 -24.37 4.87 -0.85
CA GLU A 135 -25.34 5.33 0.14
C GLU A 135 -25.46 4.27 1.24
N ASN A 136 -25.13 4.64 2.49
CA ASN A 136 -25.21 3.77 3.67
C ASN A 136 -24.56 2.37 3.50
N GLY A 137 -23.38 2.31 2.86
CA GLY A 137 -22.62 1.07 2.68
C GLY A 137 -23.16 0.13 1.58
N ARG A 138 -24.17 0.56 0.82
CA ARG A 138 -24.67 -0.16 -0.35
C ARG A 138 -24.11 0.46 -1.63
N PHE A 139 -23.63 -0.39 -2.53
CA PHE A 139 -23.11 0.02 -3.83
C PHE A 139 -24.28 0.20 -4.80
N GLY A 140 -24.55 1.43 -5.21
CA GLY A 140 -25.52 1.77 -6.25
C GLY A 140 -24.81 2.29 -7.50
N TRP A 141 -25.27 1.89 -8.68
CA TRP A 141 -24.90 2.58 -9.91
C TRP A 141 -25.64 3.91 -9.95
N ALA A 142 -24.98 4.98 -10.39
CA ALA A 142 -25.63 6.25 -10.65
C ALA A 142 -26.65 6.08 -11.76
N SER A 143 -27.87 5.70 -11.39
CA SER A 143 -29.00 5.74 -12.30
C SER A 143 -29.25 7.20 -12.60
N LYS A 144 -29.22 7.59 -13.88
CA LYS A 144 -29.83 8.82 -14.36
C LYS A 144 -31.34 8.72 -14.14
N SER A 145 -31.78 8.78 -12.88
CA SER A 145 -33.19 8.97 -12.56
C SER A 145 -33.50 10.43 -12.79
N LYS A 146 -34.36 10.67 -13.76
CA LYS A 146 -34.91 11.97 -14.14
C LYS A 146 -35.49 12.71 -12.94
N SER A 147 -35.39 14.04 -13.04
CA SER A 147 -36.23 15.07 -12.42
C SER A 147 -37.50 14.58 -11.74
N SER A 148 -37.64 14.85 -10.45
CA SER A 148 -38.95 15.09 -9.84
C SER A 148 -38.83 16.24 -8.85
N GLU A 149 -39.32 17.39 -9.31
CA GLU A 149 -40.03 18.42 -8.56
C GLU A 149 -39.46 18.88 -7.21
N GLN A 150 -38.78 20.02 -7.32
CA GLN A 150 -38.67 21.11 -6.37
C GLN A 150 -39.87 21.22 -5.40
N ARG A 151 -39.60 21.05 -4.11
CA ARG A 151 -40.33 21.71 -3.02
C ARG A 151 -39.27 22.33 -2.12
N ASP A 152 -38.96 23.58 -2.43
CA ASP A 152 -38.10 24.42 -1.60
C ASP A 152 -38.86 24.78 -0.33
N ASP A 153 -38.44 24.20 0.79
CA ASP A 153 -38.70 24.74 2.13
C ASP A 153 -37.38 25.36 2.60
N TYR A 154 -37.33 26.69 2.62
CA TYR A 154 -36.13 27.49 2.88
C TYR A 154 -35.76 27.42 4.38
N SER A 155 -34.88 26.48 4.72
CA SER A 155 -34.28 26.32 6.05
C SER A 155 -32.88 26.94 6.08
N TYR A 156 -32.81 28.21 6.48
CA TYR A 156 -31.58 29.02 6.57
C TYR A 156 -30.52 28.44 7.54
N ASP A 157 -30.94 27.58 8.49
CA ASP A 157 -30.04 26.92 9.45
C ASP A 157 -29.41 25.62 8.88
N SER A 158 -30.00 25.02 7.84
CA SER A 158 -29.47 23.81 7.20
C SER A 158 -28.45 24.07 6.09
N ASP A 159 -28.46 25.28 5.50
CA ASP A 159 -27.54 25.64 4.41
C ASP A 159 -26.09 25.74 4.89
N GLY A 160 -25.86 26.36 6.06
CA GLY A 160 -24.51 26.42 6.66
C GLY A 160 -23.96 25.04 7.03
N ALA A 161 -24.82 24.13 7.53
CA ALA A 161 -24.44 22.76 7.83
C ALA A 161 -24.20 21.91 6.56
N ARG A 162 -24.96 22.15 5.48
CA ARG A 162 -24.74 21.52 4.17
C ARG A 162 -23.46 22.01 3.51
N GLU A 163 -23.21 23.32 3.50
CA GLU A 163 -21.98 23.90 2.95
C GLU A 163 -20.74 23.39 3.70
N ALA A 164 -20.77 23.34 5.04
CA ALA A 164 -19.68 22.78 5.83
C ALA A 164 -19.43 21.29 5.53
N ARG A 165 -20.50 20.50 5.32
CA ARG A 165 -20.39 19.07 4.95
C ARG A 165 -19.86 18.88 3.53
N ASP A 166 -20.30 19.70 2.59
CA ASP A 166 -19.84 19.66 1.20
C ASP A 166 -18.40 20.14 1.07
N GLU A 167 -17.98 21.14 1.85
CA GLU A 167 -16.60 21.57 1.95
C GLU A 167 -15.72 20.48 2.57
N ALA A 168 -16.15 19.87 3.68
CA ALA A 168 -15.46 18.72 4.27
C ALA A 168 -15.33 17.55 3.28
N ALA A 169 -16.37 17.28 2.49
CA ALA A 169 -16.33 16.28 1.43
C ALA A 169 -15.35 16.65 0.31
N ARG A 170 -15.32 17.91 -0.15
CA ARG A 170 -14.36 18.39 -1.16
C ARG A 170 -12.92 18.30 -0.67
N VAL A 171 -12.66 18.68 0.57
CA VAL A 171 -11.33 18.60 1.21
C VAL A 171 -10.89 17.14 1.35
N ALA A 172 -11.80 16.26 1.80
CA ALA A 172 -11.54 14.81 1.85
C ALA A 172 -11.23 14.26 0.46
N ASN A 173 -11.97 14.68 -0.58
CA ASN A 173 -11.77 14.23 -1.96
C ASN A 173 -10.45 14.73 -2.55
N ARG A 174 -10.06 15.96 -2.25
CA ARG A 174 -8.76 16.52 -2.66
C ARG A 174 -7.60 15.78 -2.01
N THR A 175 -7.75 15.47 -0.72
CA THR A 175 -6.75 14.70 0.04
C THR A 175 -6.67 13.26 -0.48
N ALA A 176 -7.81 12.64 -0.82
CA ALA A 176 -7.90 11.33 -1.45
C ALA A 176 -7.15 11.28 -2.78
N MET A 177 -7.36 12.28 -3.64
CA MET A 177 -6.66 12.38 -4.92
C MET A 177 -5.14 12.48 -4.76
N GLN A 178 -4.65 13.08 -3.67
CA GLN A 178 -3.22 13.09 -3.37
C GLN A 178 -2.71 11.73 -2.88
N MET A 179 -3.55 10.94 -2.20
CA MET A 179 -3.21 9.58 -1.79
C MET A 179 -3.19 8.58 -2.95
N LEU A 180 -3.74 8.94 -4.12
CA LEU A 180 -3.74 8.09 -5.32
C LEU A 180 -2.38 7.95 -6.00
N PHE A 181 -1.42 8.83 -5.70
CA PHE A 181 -0.10 8.72 -6.29
C PHE A 181 0.75 7.59 -5.68
N TYR A 182 0.54 7.21 -4.42
CA TYR A 182 1.27 6.10 -3.79
C TYR A 182 0.99 4.74 -4.47
N PRO A 183 -0.28 4.36 -4.71
CA PRO A 183 -0.65 3.23 -5.57
C PRO A 183 0.04 3.21 -6.93
N LEU A 184 0.09 4.37 -7.60
CA LEU A 184 0.63 4.50 -8.95
C LEU A 184 2.14 4.27 -8.97
N VAL A 185 2.87 4.87 -8.01
CA VAL A 185 4.31 4.65 -7.85
C VAL A 185 4.60 3.18 -7.59
N TYR A 186 3.81 2.52 -6.74
CA TYR A 186 3.97 1.09 -6.47
C TYR A 186 3.80 0.26 -7.75
N ILE A 187 2.74 0.51 -8.53
CA ILE A 187 2.52 -0.21 -9.80
C ILE A 187 3.67 0.01 -10.80
N ILE A 188 4.10 1.26 -10.98
CA ILE A 188 5.18 1.60 -11.94
C ILE A 188 6.50 0.92 -11.56
N THR A 189 6.82 0.88 -10.27
CA THR A 189 8.09 0.31 -9.77
C THR A 189 8.08 -1.22 -9.79
N ILE A 190 6.93 -1.85 -9.55
CA ILE A 190 6.74 -3.32 -9.51
C ILE A 190 6.61 -3.93 -10.91
N PHE A 191 6.06 -3.18 -11.86
CA PHE A 191 5.68 -3.73 -13.16
C PHE A 191 6.84 -4.35 -13.97
N PRO A 192 8.02 -3.69 -14.12
CA PRO A 192 9.11 -4.26 -14.90
C PRO A 192 9.67 -5.53 -14.26
N ILE A 193 9.82 -5.54 -12.93
CA ILE A 193 10.35 -6.72 -12.23
C ILE A 193 9.36 -7.88 -12.30
N SER A 194 8.06 -7.59 -12.24
CA SER A 194 7.03 -8.61 -12.44
C SER A 194 7.14 -9.25 -13.82
N ILE A 195 7.24 -8.45 -14.89
CA ILE A 195 7.41 -8.98 -16.26
C ILE A 195 8.67 -9.84 -16.35
N ALA A 196 9.80 -9.35 -15.83
CA ALA A 196 11.05 -10.10 -15.86
C ALA A 196 10.91 -11.44 -15.12
N ARG A 197 10.30 -11.48 -13.93
CA ARG A 197 10.11 -12.75 -13.21
C ARG A 197 9.18 -13.71 -13.95
N TRP A 198 8.08 -13.22 -14.53
CA TRP A 198 7.17 -14.06 -15.31
C TRP A 198 7.84 -14.67 -16.55
N VAL A 199 8.62 -13.89 -17.30
CA VAL A 199 9.39 -14.38 -18.46
C VAL A 199 10.49 -15.37 -18.02
N SER A 200 11.08 -15.17 -16.84
CA SER A 200 12.06 -16.10 -16.29
C SER A 200 11.41 -17.43 -15.92
N PHE A 201 10.17 -17.40 -15.40
CA PHE A 201 9.41 -18.61 -15.06
C PHE A 201 8.92 -19.37 -16.29
N SER A 202 8.76 -18.71 -17.45
CA SER A 202 8.51 -19.40 -18.73
C SER A 202 9.77 -20.05 -19.33
N GLY A 203 10.90 -20.03 -18.62
CA GLY A 203 12.16 -20.64 -19.04
C GLY A 203 12.92 -19.84 -20.10
N THR A 204 12.50 -18.59 -20.37
CA THR A 204 13.16 -17.73 -21.34
C THR A 204 14.30 -16.97 -20.67
N ALA A 205 15.48 -16.98 -21.30
CA ALA A 205 16.62 -16.21 -20.82
C ALA A 205 16.37 -14.70 -20.99
N ILE A 206 16.57 -13.94 -19.92
CA ILE A 206 16.34 -12.49 -19.90
C ILE A 206 17.69 -11.79 -19.96
N PRO A 207 17.83 -10.74 -20.79
CA PRO A 207 19.03 -9.91 -20.77
C PRO A 207 19.31 -9.37 -19.37
N SER A 208 20.53 -9.53 -18.90
CA SER A 208 20.95 -9.09 -17.55
C SER A 208 20.65 -7.62 -17.28
N ALA A 209 20.86 -6.77 -18.28
CA ALA A 209 20.56 -5.33 -18.20
C ALA A 209 19.07 -5.05 -17.93
N ALA A 210 18.15 -5.86 -18.47
CA ALA A 210 16.72 -5.69 -18.26
C ALA A 210 16.34 -6.03 -16.81
N THR A 211 16.87 -7.13 -16.26
CA THR A 211 16.63 -7.51 -14.87
C THR A 211 17.22 -6.49 -13.90
N MET A 212 18.46 -6.03 -14.14
CA MET A 212 19.09 -5.00 -13.30
C MET A 212 18.31 -3.68 -13.30
N PHE A 213 17.82 -3.24 -14.47
CA PHE A 213 16.99 -2.05 -14.55
C PHE A 213 15.68 -2.22 -13.76
N ALA A 214 15.04 -3.38 -13.89
CA ALA A 214 13.82 -3.70 -13.18
C ALA A 214 14.01 -3.71 -11.66
N ASP A 215 15.09 -4.32 -11.18
CA ASP A 215 15.43 -4.35 -9.75
C ASP A 215 15.76 -2.94 -9.23
N ILE A 216 16.52 -2.12 -9.97
CA ILE A 216 16.82 -0.73 -9.57
C ILE A 216 15.52 0.09 -9.44
N MET A 217 14.60 -0.03 -10.40
CA MET A 217 13.29 0.62 -10.31
C MET A 217 12.53 0.17 -9.07
N PHE A 218 12.52 -1.13 -8.79
CA PHE A 218 11.81 -1.67 -7.65
C PHE A 218 12.44 -1.26 -6.31
N CYS A 219 13.77 -1.33 -6.17
CA CYS A 219 14.51 -0.87 -4.99
C CYS A 219 14.34 0.64 -4.75
N SER A 220 14.10 1.44 -5.80
CA SER A 220 13.86 2.88 -5.67
C SER A 220 12.47 3.24 -5.13
N SER A 221 11.56 2.27 -5.02
CA SER A 221 10.17 2.50 -4.57
C SER A 221 10.08 3.19 -3.20
N GLY A 222 10.96 2.84 -2.26
CA GLY A 222 11.04 3.48 -0.94
C GLY A 222 11.38 4.97 -1.03
N PHE A 223 12.39 5.31 -1.85
CA PHE A 223 12.76 6.70 -2.09
C PHE A 223 11.62 7.49 -2.75
N LEU A 224 10.98 6.91 -3.77
CA LEU A 224 9.86 7.53 -4.46
C LEU A 224 8.67 7.76 -3.52
N ASN A 225 8.38 6.83 -2.62
CA ASN A 225 7.33 6.98 -1.60
C ASN A 225 7.62 8.13 -0.63
N VAL A 226 8.88 8.28 -0.17
CA VAL A 226 9.28 9.39 0.71
C VAL A 226 9.21 10.73 -0.02
N LEU A 227 9.72 10.78 -1.24
CA LEU A 227 9.62 11.97 -2.09
C LEU A 227 8.15 12.37 -2.28
N LEU A 228 7.29 11.41 -2.57
CA LEU A 228 5.87 11.65 -2.72
C LEU A 228 5.22 12.17 -1.44
N TYR A 229 5.59 11.60 -0.28
CA TYR A 229 5.13 12.09 1.01
C TYR A 229 5.53 13.53 1.28
N THR A 230 6.78 13.89 1.04
CA THR A 230 7.25 15.26 1.24
C THR A 230 6.55 16.27 0.32
N ILE A 231 6.26 15.89 -0.92
CA ILE A 231 5.55 16.75 -1.88
C ILE A 231 4.05 16.86 -1.55
N THR A 232 3.40 15.76 -1.14
CA THR A 232 1.95 15.73 -0.90
C THR A 232 1.54 16.29 0.46
N ARG A 233 2.44 16.33 1.46
CA ARG A 233 2.13 16.82 2.83
C ARG A 233 3.14 17.85 3.35
N PRO A 234 3.31 19.02 2.70
CA PRO A 234 4.27 20.04 3.14
C PRO A 234 3.94 20.64 4.51
N GLY A 235 2.66 20.67 4.92
CA GLY A 235 2.21 21.24 6.19
C GLY A 235 2.67 20.48 7.45
N VAL A 236 2.89 19.15 7.34
CA VAL A 236 3.45 18.35 8.45
C VAL A 236 4.96 18.58 8.59
N VAL A 237 5.64 18.86 7.47
CA VAL A 237 7.10 19.04 7.43
C VAL A 237 7.51 20.48 7.78
N ARG A 238 6.70 21.48 7.42
CA ARG A 238 7.03 22.90 7.62
C ARG A 238 6.45 23.52 8.90
N GLY A 239 5.59 22.81 9.64
CA GLY A 239 4.94 23.31 10.85
C GLY A 239 3.89 24.38 10.54
N SER A 240 2.76 24.37 11.24
CA SER A 240 1.77 25.43 11.13
C SER A 240 2.33 26.73 11.72
N PRO A 241 2.17 27.90 11.07
CA PRO A 241 2.51 29.18 11.69
C PRO A 241 1.73 29.33 13.00
N GLN A 242 2.43 29.52 14.13
CA GLN A 242 1.77 29.85 15.39
C GLN A 242 1.04 31.19 15.22
N ALA A 243 -0.27 31.20 15.50
CA ALA A 243 -1.01 32.45 15.61
C ALA A 243 -0.43 33.27 16.78
N PRO A 244 -0.21 34.59 16.61
CA PRO A 244 0.30 35.43 17.70
C PRO A 244 -0.70 35.44 18.87
N PRO A 245 -0.21 35.54 20.12
CA PRO A 245 -1.06 35.57 21.30
C PRO A 245 -2.01 36.77 21.27
N PRO A 246 -3.23 36.64 21.80
CA PRO A 246 -4.15 37.77 21.92
C PRO A 246 -3.57 38.83 22.85
N SER A 247 -3.62 40.09 22.40
CA SER A 247 -3.24 41.30 23.14
C SER A 247 -4.23 41.66 24.24
#